data_AF-A0A0G1V627-F1
#
_entry.id   AF-A0A0G1V627-F1
#
_cell.length_a   1.000
_cell.length_b   1.000
_cell.length_c   1.000
_cell.angle_alpha   90.00
_cell.angle_beta   90.00
_cell.angle_gamma   90.00
#
_symmetry.space_group_name_H-M   'P 1'
#
loop_
_entity.id
_entity.type
_entity.pdbx_description
1 polymer ?
#
loop_
_entity_poly.entity_id
_entity_poly.type
_entity_poly.pdbx_seq_one_letter_code
_entity_poly.pdbx_strand_id
1 'polypeptide(L)'
;MLIINGVDSATLNNPHHVVSGRFHKRSHMDIAVLAKAFAIAIGGIAPAIAIGKIGSKAMESIGRNPEAAGKILVPMLLAAAFAEAIAIYALVIAFGIK
;
A
#
# COMPACT_ATOMS: atom_id res chain seq x y z
N MET A 1 20.22 27.14 -34.71
CA MET A 1 19.79 25.75 -34.46
C MET A 1 18.29 25.80 -34.16
N LEU A 2 17.43 25.38 -35.08
CA LEU A 2 15.97 25.50 -34.95
C LEU A 2 15.41 24.15 -34.45
N ILE A 3 14.92 24.11 -33.21
CA ILE A 3 14.27 22.91 -32.65
C ILE A 3 12.84 22.89 -33.17
N ILE A 4 12.53 22.01 -34.13
CA ILE A 4 11.16 21.71 -34.52
C ILE A 4 10.84 20.30 -33.99
N ASN A 5 9.85 20.18 -33.10
CA ASN A 5 9.38 18.89 -32.54
C ASN A 5 10.44 18.04 -31.81
N GLY A 6 11.41 18.66 -31.14
CA GLY A 6 12.32 17.96 -30.22
C GLY A 6 13.32 17.00 -30.87
N VAL A 7 13.48 17.03 -32.18
CA VAL A 7 14.47 16.26 -32.93
C VAL A 7 15.50 17.23 -33.49
N ASP A 8 16.77 17.06 -33.10
CA ASP A 8 17.88 17.86 -33.62
C ASP A 8 17.98 17.64 -35.13
N SER A 9 18.01 18.72 -35.92
CA SER A 9 18.24 18.72 -37.36
C SER A 9 19.48 17.91 -37.79
N ALA A 10 20.47 17.72 -36.91
CA ALA A 10 21.63 16.86 -37.17
C ALA A 10 21.26 15.36 -37.29
N THR A 11 20.16 14.92 -36.69
CA THR A 11 19.70 13.53 -36.72
C THR A 11 18.86 13.18 -37.94
N LEU A 12 18.31 14.19 -38.64
CA LEU A 12 17.53 14.00 -39.87
C LEU A 12 18.39 13.70 -41.10
N ASN A 13 19.70 13.94 -41.04
CA ASN A 13 20.62 13.78 -42.19
C ASN A 13 21.54 12.56 -42.08
N ASN A 14 21.24 11.61 -41.18
CA ASN A 14 21.97 10.36 -41.06
C ASN A 14 21.00 9.16 -41.16
N PRO A 15 21.01 8.40 -42.29
CA PRO A 15 20.05 7.32 -42.51
C PRO A 15 20.21 6.13 -41.55
N HIS A 16 21.25 6.11 -40.69
CA HIS A 16 21.49 5.03 -39.73
C HIS A 16 21.03 5.33 -38.29
N HIS A 17 20.47 6.51 -38.00
CA HIS A 17 19.98 6.86 -36.65
C HIS A 17 18.47 7.14 -36.64
N VAL A 18 17.68 6.16 -37.07
CA VAL A 18 16.22 6.24 -37.07
C VAL A 18 15.65 5.50 -35.85
N VAL A 19 15.16 6.29 -34.90
CA VAL A 19 14.01 6.00 -34.00
C VAL A 19 14.14 4.79 -33.06
N SER A 20 14.76 5.02 -31.90
CA SER A 20 14.40 4.25 -30.69
C SER A 20 13.22 4.92 -30.00
N GLY A 21 12.00 4.62 -30.49
CA GLY A 21 10.75 5.09 -29.90
C GLY A 21 10.67 4.70 -28.43
N ARG A 22 10.52 5.71 -27.55
CA ARG A 22 10.23 5.53 -26.12
C ARG A 22 8.82 4.96 -25.98
N PHE A 23 8.72 3.63 -26.07
CA PHE A 23 7.45 2.90 -25.93
C PHE A 23 6.79 3.26 -24.60
N HIS A 24 5.56 3.73 -24.73
CA HIS A 24 4.65 4.12 -23.65
C HIS A 24 4.41 2.94 -22.70
N LYS A 25 5.10 2.93 -21.55
CA LYS A 25 4.76 2.07 -20.41
C LYS A 25 3.63 2.69 -19.57
N ARG A 26 2.48 2.97 -20.19
CA ARG A 26 1.36 3.69 -19.52
C ARG A 26 0.19 2.79 -19.10
N SER A 27 -0.10 1.69 -19.80
CA SER A 27 -1.29 0.84 -19.50
C SER A 27 -1.13 -0.11 -18.30
N HIS A 28 0.07 -0.61 -18.03
CA HIS A 28 0.29 -1.55 -16.91
C HIS A 28 0.19 -0.87 -15.54
N MET A 29 0.47 0.45 -15.48
CA MET A 29 0.49 1.20 -14.23
C MET A 29 -0.92 1.27 -13.59
N ASP A 30 -1.97 1.41 -14.42
CA ASP A 30 -3.34 1.61 -13.94
C ASP A 30 -3.90 0.36 -13.26
N ILE A 31 -3.66 -0.83 -13.86
CA ILE A 31 -4.08 -2.12 -13.29
C ILE A 31 -3.29 -2.42 -12.01
N ALA A 32 -1.98 -2.12 -12.01
CA ALA A 32 -1.14 -2.30 -10.83
C ALA A 32 -1.59 -1.41 -9.67
N VAL A 33 -1.95 -0.15 -9.94
CA VAL A 33 -2.50 0.78 -8.93
C VAL A 33 -3.83 0.26 -8.39
N LEU A 34 -4.72 -0.23 -9.26
CA LEU A 34 -6.00 -0.79 -8.84
C LEU A 34 -5.82 -2.04 -7.97
N ALA A 35 -4.94 -2.97 -8.38
CA ALA A 35 -4.63 -4.17 -7.62
C ALA A 35 -4.05 -3.84 -6.23
N LYS A 36 -3.18 -2.83 -6.13
CA LYS A 36 -2.66 -2.30 -4.86
C LYS A 36 -3.78 -1.79 -3.97
N ALA A 37 -4.69 -0.97 -4.51
CA ALA A 37 -5.81 -0.43 -3.76
C ALA A 37 -6.71 -1.54 -3.18
N PHE A 38 -7.03 -2.56 -3.99
CA PHE A 38 -7.83 -3.69 -3.54
C PHE A 38 -7.12 -4.54 -2.48
N ALA A 39 -5.81 -4.83 -2.65
CA ALA A 39 -5.04 -5.59 -1.68
C ALA A 39 -5.05 -4.93 -0.30
N ILE A 40 -4.84 -3.61 -0.23
CA ILE A 40 -4.90 -2.85 1.02
C ILE A 40 -6.32 -2.79 1.58
N ALA A 41 -7.30 -2.46 0.74
CA ALA A 41 -8.69 -2.29 1.18
C ALA A 41 -9.24 -3.57 1.81
N ILE A 42 -9.04 -4.72 1.17
CA ILE A 42 -9.52 -6.01 1.67
C ILE A 42 -8.66 -6.46 2.86
N GLY A 43 -7.34 -6.32 2.75
CA GLY A 43 -6.40 -6.72 3.79
C GLY A 43 -6.55 -5.95 5.10
N GLY A 44 -7.07 -4.73 5.07
CA GLY A 44 -7.30 -3.90 6.25
C GLY A 44 -8.61 -4.18 7.00
N ILE A 45 -9.61 -4.81 6.37
CA ILE A 45 -10.94 -4.98 6.98
C ILE A 45 -10.88 -5.93 8.20
N ALA A 46 -10.24 -7.08 8.07
CA ALA A 46 -10.17 -8.05 9.16
C ALA A 46 -9.39 -7.53 10.38
N PRO A 47 -8.19 -6.91 10.22
CA PRO A 47 -7.48 -6.22 11.30
C PRO A 47 -8.32 -5.13 11.96
N ALA A 48 -9.00 -4.28 11.18
CA ALA A 48 -9.83 -3.20 11.73
C ALA A 48 -10.95 -3.76 12.63
N ILE A 49 -11.63 -4.83 12.20
CA ILE A 49 -12.68 -5.48 12.99
C ILE A 49 -12.08 -6.14 14.24
N ALA A 50 -10.94 -6.82 14.11
CA ALA A 50 -10.29 -7.50 15.22
C ALA A 50 -9.83 -6.50 16.30
N ILE A 51 -9.15 -5.42 15.90
CA ILE A 51 -8.68 -4.36 16.81
C ILE A 51 -9.87 -3.67 17.48
N GLY A 52 -10.93 -3.37 16.72
CA GLY A 52 -12.17 -2.79 17.28
C GLY A 52 -12.78 -3.67 18.37
N LYS A 53 -12.81 -5.00 18.16
CA LYS A 53 -13.31 -5.96 19.16
C LYS A 53 -12.37 -6.06 20.37
N ILE A 54 -11.05 -6.13 20.15
CA ILE A 54 -10.04 -6.18 21.22
C ILE A 54 -10.18 -4.95 22.11
N GLY A 55 -10.21 -3.75 21.53
CA GLY A 55 -10.37 -2.49 22.26
C GLY A 55 -11.71 -2.43 23.00
N SER A 56 -12.82 -2.78 22.34
CA SER A 56 -14.14 -2.78 22.97
C SER A 56 -14.20 -3.70 24.20
N LYS A 57 -13.65 -4.92 24.10
CA LYS A 57 -13.64 -5.88 25.22
C LYS A 57 -12.68 -5.45 26.32
N ALA A 58 -11.54 -4.88 25.99
CA ALA A 58 -10.65 -4.30 26.99
C ALA A 58 -11.35 -3.17 27.77
N MET A 59 -12.03 -2.25 27.08
CA MET A 59 -12.76 -1.16 27.73
C MET A 59 -13.93 -1.67 28.57
N GLU A 60 -14.66 -2.69 28.10
CA GLU A 60 -15.74 -3.32 28.88
C GLU A 60 -15.20 -3.95 30.18
N SER A 61 -14.06 -4.63 30.12
CA SER A 61 -13.41 -5.21 31.30
C SER A 61 -12.88 -4.15 32.27
N ILE A 62 -12.26 -3.08 31.76
CA ILE A 62 -11.76 -1.97 32.57
C ILE A 62 -12.91 -1.20 33.21
N GLY A 63 -14.00 -0.96 32.49
CA GLY A 63 -15.18 -0.29 33.02
C GLY A 63 -15.86 -1.06 34.16
N ARG A 64 -15.77 -2.40 34.17
CA ARG A 64 -16.26 -3.24 35.27
C ARG A 64 -15.27 -3.35 36.44
N ASN A 65 -13.97 -3.27 36.16
CA ASN A 65 -12.90 -3.40 37.15
C ASN A 65 -11.76 -2.44 36.79
N PRO A 66 -11.79 -1.19 37.28
CA PRO A 66 -10.79 -0.17 36.97
C PRO A 66 -9.37 -0.59 37.37
N GLU A 67 -9.22 -1.35 38.45
CA GLU A 67 -7.93 -1.85 38.95
C GLU A 67 -7.28 -2.86 37.99
N ALA A 68 -8.05 -3.44 37.07
CA ALA A 68 -7.53 -4.36 36.05
C ALA A 68 -6.85 -3.66 34.86
N ALA A 69 -6.93 -2.32 34.74
CA ALA A 69 -6.41 -1.58 33.59
C ALA A 69 -4.95 -1.90 33.26
N GLY A 70 -4.07 -1.90 34.27
CA GLY A 70 -2.65 -2.23 34.08
C GLY A 70 -2.42 -3.67 33.61
N LYS A 71 -3.24 -4.61 34.06
CA LYS A 71 -3.14 -6.04 33.70
C LYS A 71 -3.69 -6.32 32.30
N ILE A 72 -4.63 -5.51 31.82
CA ILE A 72 -5.28 -5.66 30.50
C ILE A 72 -4.46 -4.99 29.40
N LEU A 73 -3.76 -3.89 29.69
CA LEU A 73 -3.07 -3.06 28.68
C LEU A 73 -2.09 -3.87 27.84
N VAL A 74 -1.18 -4.63 28.47
CA VAL A 74 -0.13 -5.37 27.74
C VAL A 74 -0.73 -6.49 26.87
N PRO A 75 -1.59 -7.39 27.38
CA PRO A 75 -2.26 -8.39 26.54
C PRO A 75 -3.10 -7.77 25.40
N MET A 76 -3.79 -6.66 25.66
CA MET A 76 -4.56 -5.94 24.64
C MET A 76 -3.66 -5.44 23.51
N LEU A 77 -2.55 -4.78 23.84
CA LEU A 77 -1.60 -4.29 22.85
C LEU A 77 -0.94 -5.42 22.05
N LEU A 78 -0.58 -6.53 22.70
CA LEU A 78 -0.05 -7.70 22.00
C LEU A 78 -1.06 -8.30 21.02
N ALA A 79 -2.31 -8.47 21.46
CA ALA A 79 -3.38 -8.97 20.58
C ALA A 79 -3.64 -8.00 19.41
N ALA A 80 -3.66 -6.70 19.67
CA ALA A 80 -3.83 -5.69 18.62
C ALA A 80 -2.65 -5.69 17.64
N ALA A 81 -1.42 -5.82 18.11
CA ALA A 81 -0.23 -5.91 17.26
C ALA A 81 -0.23 -7.16 16.37
N PHE A 82 -0.64 -8.32 16.90
CA PHE A 82 -0.80 -9.53 16.08
C PHE A 82 -1.92 -9.40 15.06
N ALA A 83 -3.03 -8.72 15.40
CA ALA A 83 -4.08 -8.41 14.43
C ALA A 83 -3.57 -7.49 13.31
N GLU A 84 -2.78 -6.47 13.67
CA GLU A 84 -2.17 -5.52 12.73
C GLU A 84 -1.14 -6.18 11.81
N ALA A 85 -0.45 -7.24 12.26
CA ALA A 85 0.52 -7.96 11.43
C ALA A 85 -0.11 -8.49 10.11
N ILE A 86 -1.40 -8.82 10.12
CA ILE A 86 -2.14 -9.24 8.92
C ILE A 86 -2.31 -8.06 7.95
N ALA A 87 -2.58 -6.85 8.44
CA ALA A 87 -2.64 -5.63 7.63
C ALA A 87 -1.29 -5.34 6.97
N ILE A 88 -0.20 -5.52 7.73
CA ILE A 88 1.17 -5.33 7.23
C ILE A 88 1.50 -6.32 6.12
N TYR A 89 1.04 -7.57 6.17
CA TYR A 89 1.22 -8.49 5.04
C TYR A 89 0.50 -8.02 3.78
N ALA A 90 -0.71 -7.47 3.90
CA ALA A 90 -1.39 -6.87 2.75
C ALA A 90 -0.61 -5.67 2.18
N LEU A 91 -0.01 -4.85 3.06
CA LEU A 91 0.86 -3.74 2.67
C LEU A 91 2.11 -4.21 1.92
N VAL A 92 2.78 -5.25 2.42
CA VAL A 92 3.96 -5.84 1.79
C VAL A 92 3.62 -6.37 0.40
N ILE A 93 2.49 -7.09 0.25
CA ILE A 93 2.04 -7.60 -1.05
C ILE A 93 1.71 -6.46 -2.00
N ALA A 94 1.01 -5.41 -1.55
CA ALA A 94 0.72 -4.25 -2.39
C ALA A 94 1.99 -3.60 -2.95
N PHE A 95 3.02 -3.40 -2.11
CA PHE A 95 4.30 -2.86 -2.60
C PHE A 95 5.07 -3.82 -3.52
N GLY A 96 4.79 -5.12 -3.47
CA GLY A 96 5.38 -6.13 -4.35
C GLY A 96 4.86 -6.12 -5.80
N ILE A 97 3.72 -5.45 -6.08
CA ILE A 97 3.11 -5.39 -7.42
C ILE A 97 3.88 -4.39 -8.32
N LYS A 98 4.38 -4.87 -9.48
CA LYS A 98 5.25 -4.15 -10.43
C LYS A 98 4.52 -3.62 -11.66
#